data_AF-A0A957HJ59-F1
#
_entry.id   AF-A0A957HJ59-F1
#
_cell.length_a   1.000
_cell.length_b   1.000
_cell.length_c   1.000
_cell.angle_alpha   90.00
_cell.angle_beta   90.00
_cell.angle_gamma   90.00
#
_symmetry.space_group_name_H-M   'P 1'
#
loop_
_entity.id
_entity.type
_entity.pdbx_description
1 polymer ?
#
loop_
_entity_poly.entity_id
_entity_poly.type
_entity_poly.pdbx_seq_one_letter_code
_entity_poly.pdbx_strand_id
1 'polypeptide(L)'
;MLISVLLLFLASCSGEEIVPPTLVPLLDLPPAQQTEIAVTAESNPQFAAGGRTVTTSNNPASVPTPVGVGIRPGEAEQLWVPDAGPEPPEGWRPPPYDVPLSLHYDDHYWLARPLPSGSRNYDLEWYPYGNDVQLPELPSYRIHHGIDFPNVTGTPVLAAASGTVVHAGPFPSPRDGVNYYGNTVVIRHDWQWQGQDVFTLYAHTLELFVQEGDVVQQGQLIAGVGSSGEVSGPHLHFEVRVGENNYNQARNPALWLAPFEGWGTLAGRFVDKNSQMISSASLTLTPVDVNTAVRKQRTYYPTVRSDEVWRENFVFGDVPAGQYRLTIDANDGVHIYQREVTIFPGQTSFEIISTNFEFVPTPTPVPIETPVETPES
;
A
#
# COMPACT_ATOMS: atom_id res chain seq x y z
N MET A 1 13.80 -49.81 -48.15
CA MET A 1 12.51 -49.13 -48.40
C MET A 1 11.41 -49.90 -47.71
N LEU A 2 10.88 -49.40 -46.60
CA LEU A 2 9.44 -49.25 -46.37
C LEU A 2 9.27 -48.41 -45.10
N ILE A 3 8.45 -47.39 -45.20
CA ILE A 3 8.27 -46.27 -44.27
C ILE A 3 7.16 -46.60 -43.26
N SER A 4 7.40 -46.18 -42.01
CA SER A 4 6.49 -46.18 -40.87
C SER A 4 5.14 -45.49 -41.12
N VAL A 5 4.07 -46.04 -40.54
CA VAL A 5 2.93 -45.26 -40.04
C VAL A 5 2.43 -45.93 -38.76
N LEU A 6 2.65 -45.30 -37.60
CA LEU A 6 2.05 -45.66 -36.32
C LEU A 6 1.16 -44.48 -35.90
N LEU A 7 -0.15 -44.70 -35.90
CA LEU A 7 -1.14 -43.75 -35.35
C LEU A 7 -1.02 -43.71 -33.83
N LEU A 8 -0.80 -42.52 -33.25
CA LEU A 8 -1.03 -42.26 -31.83
C LEU A 8 -2.32 -41.46 -31.65
N PHE A 9 -3.18 -41.97 -30.77
CA PHE A 9 -4.37 -41.30 -30.25
C PHE A 9 -3.97 -40.19 -29.26
N LEU A 10 -4.51 -38.98 -29.43
CA LEU A 10 -4.47 -37.92 -28.42
C LEU A 10 -5.74 -38.03 -27.56
N ALA A 11 -5.54 -38.38 -26.28
CA ALA A 11 -6.54 -38.22 -25.24
C ALA A 11 -6.50 -36.77 -24.74
N SER A 12 -7.65 -36.09 -24.77
CA SER A 12 -7.83 -34.77 -24.17
C SER A 12 -8.12 -34.96 -22.68
N CYS A 13 -7.25 -34.43 -21.82
CA CYS A 13 -7.57 -34.20 -20.41
C CYS A 13 -8.00 -32.73 -20.26
N SER A 14 -9.25 -32.54 -19.84
CA SER A 14 -9.86 -31.27 -19.45
C SER A 14 -9.19 -30.75 -18.18
N GLY A 15 -8.55 -29.57 -18.25
CA GLY A 15 -8.09 -28.84 -17.09
C GLY A 15 -9.25 -28.17 -16.35
N GLU A 16 -9.18 -28.19 -15.02
CA GLU A 16 -10.02 -27.38 -14.13
C GLU A 16 -9.90 -25.89 -14.47
N GLU A 17 -11.04 -25.25 -14.61
CA GLU A 17 -11.17 -23.82 -14.93
C GLU A 17 -11.00 -23.01 -13.64
N ILE A 18 -9.95 -22.20 -13.59
CA ILE A 18 -9.71 -21.20 -12.54
C ILE A 18 -10.71 -20.06 -12.73
N VAL A 19 -11.53 -19.78 -11.72
CA VAL A 19 -12.56 -18.73 -11.75
C VAL A 19 -11.89 -17.34 -11.63
N PRO A 20 -12.05 -16.43 -12.62
CA PRO A 20 -11.58 -15.06 -12.51
C PRO A 20 -12.44 -14.23 -11.54
N PRO A 21 -11.93 -13.11 -10.98
CA PRO A 21 -12.71 -12.23 -10.10
C PRO A 21 -14.00 -11.78 -10.81
N THR A 22 -15.12 -12.00 -10.12
CA THR A 22 -16.46 -11.81 -10.66
C THR A 22 -16.79 -10.33 -10.73
N LEU A 23 -17.07 -9.81 -11.93
CA LEU A 23 -17.86 -8.58 -12.09
C LEU A 23 -19.28 -8.86 -11.59
N VAL A 24 -19.65 -8.31 -10.44
CA VAL A 24 -21.02 -8.31 -9.94
C VAL A 24 -21.62 -6.93 -10.20
N PRO A 25 -22.74 -6.79 -10.94
CA PRO A 25 -23.46 -5.52 -11.01
C PRO A 25 -24.11 -5.21 -9.66
N LEU A 26 -24.00 -3.95 -9.22
CA LEU A 26 -24.73 -3.43 -8.06
C LEU A 26 -26.24 -3.49 -8.30
N LEU A 27 -26.99 -3.92 -7.29
CA LEU A 27 -28.39 -3.51 -7.12
C LEU A 27 -28.42 -2.18 -6.38
N ASP A 28 -29.23 -1.27 -6.90
CA ASP A 28 -29.56 0.03 -6.30
C ASP A 28 -30.48 -0.11 -5.07
N LEU A 29 -30.27 0.76 -4.08
CA LEU A 29 -31.33 1.21 -3.16
C LEU A 29 -31.67 2.69 -3.47
N PRO A 30 -32.96 3.08 -3.52
CA PRO A 30 -33.39 4.37 -4.07
C PRO A 30 -33.19 5.57 -3.12
N PRO A 31 -32.96 6.78 -3.65
CA PRO A 31 -32.74 7.99 -2.86
C PRO A 31 -34.05 8.71 -2.55
N ALA A 32 -34.43 8.74 -1.26
CA ALA A 32 -35.34 9.74 -0.72
C ALA A 32 -34.99 10.03 0.75
N GLN A 33 -33.98 10.89 0.95
CA GLN A 33 -33.89 11.95 1.98
C GLN A 33 -32.44 12.47 2.06
N GLN A 34 -32.05 13.31 1.10
CA GLN A 34 -31.14 14.39 1.43
C GLN A 34 -31.98 15.46 2.13
N THR A 35 -31.88 15.52 3.45
CA THR A 35 -32.21 16.72 4.21
C THR A 35 -30.95 17.18 4.90
N GLU A 36 -30.57 18.42 4.67
CA GLU A 36 -29.62 19.14 5.52
C GLU A 36 -30.23 19.27 6.91
N ILE A 37 -29.94 18.35 7.84
CA ILE A 37 -30.12 18.58 9.29
C ILE A 37 -29.03 17.84 10.08
N ALA A 38 -28.52 18.51 11.10
CA ALA A 38 -27.51 18.05 12.03
C ALA A 38 -27.96 16.91 12.98
N VAL A 39 -26.97 16.13 13.44
CA VAL A 39 -26.85 15.32 14.70
C VAL A 39 -27.44 13.88 14.80
N THR A 40 -26.57 12.98 15.29
CA THR A 40 -26.71 11.67 16.02
C THR A 40 -27.32 10.39 15.42
N ALA A 41 -26.46 9.36 15.43
CA ALA A 41 -26.62 7.95 15.88
C ALA A 41 -27.63 6.95 15.24
N GLU A 42 -27.05 5.80 14.87
CA GLU A 42 -27.53 4.40 14.90
C GLU A 42 -28.35 3.74 13.76
N SER A 43 -27.71 2.68 13.22
CA SER A 43 -28.19 1.31 12.90
C SER A 43 -28.73 0.93 11.49
N ASN A 44 -28.11 -0.16 10.97
CA ASN A 44 -28.29 -1.05 9.80
C ASN A 44 -29.74 -1.64 9.66
N PRO A 45 -30.20 -2.42 8.62
CA PRO A 45 -29.45 -3.24 7.62
C PRO A 45 -30.03 -3.55 6.18
N GLN A 46 -29.17 -4.15 5.31
CA GLN A 46 -29.34 -5.38 4.45
C GLN A 46 -29.79 -5.45 2.93
N PHE A 47 -29.00 -6.25 2.13
CA PHE A 47 -29.21 -7.09 0.88
C PHE A 47 -29.43 -6.43 -0.53
N ALA A 48 -29.17 -7.01 -1.75
CA ALA A 48 -28.30 -8.08 -2.34
C ALA A 48 -28.48 -8.21 -3.91
N ALA A 49 -27.36 -8.50 -4.63
CA ALA A 49 -27.04 -9.32 -5.85
C ALA A 49 -27.88 -9.42 -7.19
N GLY A 50 -27.20 -9.32 -8.37
CA GLY A 50 -27.62 -10.02 -9.61
C GLY A 50 -27.04 -9.64 -11.01
N GLY A 51 -25.99 -10.35 -11.49
CA GLY A 51 -25.93 -11.09 -12.78
C GLY A 51 -25.72 -10.47 -14.19
N ARG A 52 -24.65 -10.97 -14.88
CA ARG A 52 -24.48 -11.39 -16.32
C ARG A 52 -23.72 -10.53 -17.39
N THR A 53 -22.50 -11.02 -17.68
CA THR A 53 -21.69 -11.29 -18.93
C THR A 53 -22.11 -10.74 -20.32
N VAL A 54 -21.17 -10.34 -21.23
CA VAL A 54 -20.47 -11.22 -22.22
C VAL A 54 -19.31 -10.51 -23.02
N THR A 55 -18.16 -11.22 -23.09
CA THR A 55 -17.04 -11.40 -24.09
C THR A 55 -16.20 -10.29 -24.76
N THR A 56 -14.88 -10.58 -24.76
CA THR A 56 -13.72 -9.94 -25.40
C THR A 56 -13.07 -10.85 -26.49
N SER A 57 -12.15 -10.30 -27.30
CA SER A 57 -11.17 -11.08 -28.10
C SER A 57 -9.73 -10.76 -27.71
N ASN A 58 -8.90 -11.81 -27.59
CA ASN A 58 -7.55 -11.85 -27.01
C ASN A 58 -6.40 -11.67 -28.02
N ASN A 59 -5.22 -11.28 -27.53
CA ASN A 59 -3.97 -12.02 -27.76
C ASN A 59 -2.94 -11.77 -26.61
N PRO A 60 -2.25 -12.79 -26.04
CA PRO A 60 -1.39 -12.65 -24.84
C PRO A 60 0.12 -12.73 -25.15
N ALA A 61 0.93 -12.10 -24.31
CA ALA A 61 2.37 -12.37 -24.20
C ALA A 61 2.71 -12.66 -22.73
N SER A 62 3.32 -13.83 -22.48
CA SER A 62 3.68 -14.36 -21.16
C SER A 62 4.93 -13.70 -20.57
N VAL A 63 4.90 -13.38 -19.27
CA VAL A 63 6.00 -12.79 -18.48
C VAL A 63 6.95 -13.91 -17.95
N PRO A 64 8.28 -13.71 -17.90
CA PRO A 64 9.25 -14.73 -17.49
C PRO A 64 9.45 -14.86 -15.97
N THR A 65 9.84 -16.07 -15.53
CA THR A 65 10.14 -16.52 -14.15
C THR A 65 11.53 -16.07 -13.65
N PRO A 66 11.71 -15.65 -12.38
CA PRO A 66 13.01 -15.27 -11.81
C PRO A 66 14.01 -16.44 -11.67
N VAL A 67 15.31 -16.11 -11.73
CA VAL A 67 16.45 -17.02 -11.47
C VAL A 67 17.10 -16.61 -10.14
N GLY A 68 17.03 -17.46 -9.13
CA GLY A 68 17.67 -17.27 -7.83
C GLY A 68 17.33 -18.42 -6.89
N VAL A 69 18.27 -18.82 -6.02
CA VAL A 69 18.07 -19.86 -5.00
C VAL A 69 17.36 -19.26 -3.78
N GLY A 70 16.18 -18.67 -4.02
CA GLY A 70 15.16 -18.48 -3.01
C GLY A 70 14.11 -19.53 -3.26
N ILE A 71 13.76 -20.33 -2.24
CA ILE A 71 12.61 -21.21 -2.35
C ILE A 71 11.41 -20.30 -2.63
N ARG A 72 10.81 -20.41 -3.82
CA ARG A 72 9.41 -20.01 -4.00
C ARG A 72 8.64 -20.77 -2.92
N PRO A 73 7.87 -20.14 -2.03
CA PRO A 73 6.86 -20.86 -1.28
C PRO A 73 5.73 -21.22 -2.26
N GLY A 74 6.01 -22.15 -3.18
CA GLY A 74 4.95 -23.00 -3.71
C GLY A 74 4.51 -23.81 -2.51
N GLU A 75 3.33 -23.49 -1.97
CA GLU A 75 2.86 -23.92 -0.64
C GLU A 75 3.39 -23.08 0.52
N ALA A 76 3.43 -21.74 0.41
CA ALA A 76 2.98 -20.99 1.60
C ALA A 76 1.55 -21.48 1.84
N GLU A 77 1.37 -22.36 2.83
CA GLU A 77 0.05 -22.67 3.37
C GLU A 77 -0.70 -21.34 3.46
N GLN A 78 -1.94 -21.29 2.98
CA GLN A 78 -2.87 -20.25 3.40
C GLN A 78 -2.98 -20.37 4.92
N LEU A 79 -2.02 -19.77 5.61
CA LEU A 79 -2.04 -19.55 7.03
C LEU A 79 -3.38 -18.88 7.27
N TRP A 80 -4.15 -19.41 8.21
CA TRP A 80 -5.37 -18.79 8.68
C TRP A 80 -5.11 -17.30 8.89
N VAL A 81 -5.63 -16.48 7.98
CA VAL A 81 -5.48 -15.02 8.05
C VAL A 81 -6.63 -14.56 8.94
N PRO A 82 -6.37 -14.00 10.13
CA PRO A 82 -7.43 -13.58 11.02
C PRO A 82 -8.30 -12.52 10.33
N ASP A 83 -9.63 -12.66 10.48
CA ASP A 83 -10.58 -11.63 10.06
C ASP A 83 -10.26 -10.32 10.76
N ALA A 84 -10.54 -9.20 10.07
CA ALA A 84 -10.32 -7.88 10.59
C ALA A 84 -11.08 -7.67 11.90
N GLY A 85 -10.35 -7.39 12.99
CA GLY A 85 -10.92 -6.83 14.20
C GLY A 85 -11.11 -5.31 14.08
N PRO A 86 -11.88 -4.66 14.98
CA PRO A 86 -11.93 -3.20 15.07
C PRO A 86 -10.52 -2.63 15.29
N GLU A 87 -10.30 -1.39 14.87
CA GLU A 87 -9.02 -0.73 15.14
C GLU A 87 -8.78 -0.70 16.66
N PRO A 88 -7.64 -1.24 17.12
CA PRO A 88 -7.30 -1.24 18.52
C PRO A 88 -7.12 0.17 19.07
N PRO A 89 -7.25 0.37 20.40
CA PRO A 89 -7.00 1.65 21.04
C PRO A 89 -5.60 2.20 20.70
N GLU A 90 -5.48 3.52 20.71
CA GLU A 90 -4.21 4.22 20.45
C GLU A 90 -3.09 3.64 21.33
N GLY A 91 -2.07 3.07 20.69
CA GLY A 91 -0.89 2.50 21.36
C GLY A 91 -0.83 0.96 21.43
N TRP A 92 -1.85 0.23 20.99
CA TRP A 92 -1.75 -1.21 20.76
C TRP A 92 -2.02 -1.52 19.29
N ARG A 93 -1.21 -2.40 18.69
CA ARG A 93 -1.46 -2.99 17.37
C ARG A 93 -1.28 -4.51 17.47
N PRO A 94 -1.97 -5.31 16.65
CA PRO A 94 -1.68 -6.73 16.56
C PRO A 94 -0.22 -6.95 16.11
N PRO A 95 0.36 -8.14 16.30
CA PRO A 95 1.67 -8.44 15.72
C PRO A 95 1.62 -8.34 14.18
N PRO A 96 2.73 -7.95 13.52
CA PRO A 96 2.87 -8.08 12.08
C PRO A 96 2.85 -9.55 11.66
N TYR A 97 2.38 -9.84 10.44
CA TYR A 97 2.54 -11.17 9.86
C TYR A 97 4.03 -11.54 9.72
N ASP A 98 4.31 -12.84 9.75
CA ASP A 98 5.63 -13.37 9.43
C ASP A 98 6.02 -13.07 7.97
N VAL A 99 7.31 -12.84 7.75
CA VAL A 99 7.88 -12.57 6.43
C VAL A 99 8.80 -13.70 5.96
N PRO A 100 8.91 -13.94 4.64
CA PRO A 100 8.23 -13.22 3.56
C PRO A 100 6.74 -13.58 3.44
N LEU A 101 5.89 -12.57 3.19
CA LEU A 101 4.47 -12.72 2.90
C LEU A 101 4.18 -12.25 1.47
N SER A 102 3.36 -13.01 0.74
CA SER A 102 2.91 -12.67 -0.61
C SER A 102 1.60 -13.41 -0.90
N LEU A 103 0.48 -12.86 -0.41
CA LEU A 103 -0.85 -13.44 -0.63
C LEU A 103 -1.45 -13.00 -1.96
N HIS A 104 -1.20 -11.76 -2.38
CA HIS A 104 -1.41 -11.33 -3.76
C HIS A 104 -0.13 -11.58 -4.59
N TYR A 105 -0.28 -11.94 -5.87
CA TYR A 105 0.83 -12.38 -6.71
C TYR A 105 1.93 -11.31 -6.93
N ASP A 106 1.56 -10.03 -6.81
CA ASP A 106 2.44 -8.86 -6.92
C ASP A 106 2.97 -8.38 -5.55
N ASP A 107 2.63 -9.03 -4.44
CA ASP A 107 3.11 -8.63 -3.11
C ASP A 107 4.55 -9.05 -2.86
N HIS A 108 5.30 -8.19 -2.18
CA HIS A 108 6.68 -8.43 -1.76
C HIS A 108 6.93 -7.95 -0.32
N TYR A 109 6.06 -8.36 0.61
CA TYR A 109 6.25 -8.11 2.04
C TYR A 109 7.38 -8.99 2.61
N TRP A 110 8.62 -8.64 2.29
CA TRP A 110 9.81 -9.43 2.61
C TRP A 110 10.61 -8.88 3.79
N LEU A 111 10.17 -7.76 4.36
CA LEU A 111 10.86 -7.06 5.45
C LEU A 111 10.05 -7.14 6.75
N ALA A 112 10.70 -7.60 7.81
CA ALA A 112 10.16 -7.53 9.15
C ALA A 112 10.20 -6.08 9.67
N ARG A 113 9.44 -5.80 10.74
CA ARG A 113 9.49 -4.49 11.39
C ARG A 113 10.90 -4.22 11.95
N PRO A 114 11.48 -3.04 11.70
CA PRO A 114 12.84 -2.71 12.13
C PRO A 114 12.92 -2.33 13.63
N LEU A 115 11.87 -2.61 14.40
CA LEU A 115 11.70 -2.21 15.80
C LEU A 115 11.00 -3.35 16.57
N PRO A 116 11.34 -3.57 17.85
CA PRO A 116 10.68 -4.57 18.68
C PRO A 116 9.16 -4.32 18.82
N SER A 117 8.39 -5.38 19.06
CA SER A 117 6.93 -5.30 19.27
C SER A 117 6.52 -4.48 20.52
N GLY A 118 7.42 -4.34 21.50
CA GLY A 118 7.21 -3.49 22.68
C GLY A 118 7.45 -1.99 22.42
N SER A 119 7.84 -1.62 21.20
CA SER A 119 8.09 -0.25 20.76
C SER A 119 7.05 0.18 19.74
N ARG A 120 6.99 1.47 19.41
CA ARG A 120 6.13 1.94 18.32
C ARG A 120 6.71 1.47 16.98
N ASN A 121 6.17 0.39 16.43
CA ASN A 121 6.59 -0.22 15.16
C ASN A 121 5.65 0.11 13.98
N TYR A 122 4.89 1.19 14.11
CA TYR A 122 4.03 1.77 13.07
C TYR A 122 4.45 3.21 12.78
N ASP A 123 4.25 3.61 11.53
CA ASP A 123 4.75 4.85 10.95
C ASP A 123 4.00 6.11 11.42
N LEU A 124 4.55 7.27 11.05
CA LEU A 124 3.88 8.56 11.09
C LEU A 124 2.93 8.68 9.91
N GLU A 125 1.67 8.32 10.13
CA GLU A 125 0.63 8.32 9.10
C GLU A 125 0.44 9.68 8.38
N TRP A 126 0.68 10.80 9.07
CA TRP A 126 0.58 12.14 8.48
C TRP A 126 1.79 12.55 7.64
N TYR A 127 2.89 11.79 7.73
CA TYR A 127 4.14 12.00 7.00
C TYR A 127 4.61 10.72 6.28
N PRO A 128 3.79 10.14 5.38
CA PRO A 128 4.14 8.90 4.69
C PRO A 128 5.21 9.13 3.61
N TYR A 129 5.67 8.05 2.99
CA TYR A 129 6.51 8.10 1.80
C TYR A 129 5.89 8.97 0.69
N GLY A 130 6.73 9.75 0.00
CA GLY A 130 6.32 10.62 -1.10
C GLY A 130 5.62 11.92 -0.67
N ASN A 131 5.39 12.12 0.63
CA ASN A 131 4.78 13.34 1.16
C ASN A 131 5.66 14.57 0.87
N ASP A 132 5.01 15.66 0.44
CA ASP A 132 5.59 16.95 0.08
C ASP A 132 5.08 18.11 0.95
N VAL A 133 4.35 17.82 2.04
CA VAL A 133 3.57 18.81 2.79
C VAL A 133 4.47 19.91 3.35
N GLN A 134 4.24 21.12 2.85
CA GLN A 134 4.76 22.39 3.30
C GLN A 134 3.97 22.86 4.53
N LEU A 135 4.66 23.23 5.62
CA LEU A 135 4.09 24.21 6.55
C LEU A 135 4.11 25.57 5.83
N PRO A 136 2.99 26.35 5.80
CA PRO A 136 2.85 27.56 4.98
C PRO A 136 3.95 28.63 5.11
N GLU A 137 4.76 28.55 6.18
CA GLU A 137 5.75 29.56 6.56
C GLU A 137 7.20 29.17 6.24
N LEU A 138 7.45 27.98 5.67
CA LEU A 138 8.80 27.48 5.39
C LEU A 138 9.05 27.24 3.88
N PRO A 139 10.26 27.54 3.36
CA PRO A 139 10.65 27.16 2.01
C PRO A 139 10.70 25.62 1.88
N SER A 140 10.21 25.11 0.74
CA SER A 140 10.05 23.68 0.35
C SER A 140 10.63 22.64 1.32
N TYR A 141 9.79 21.90 2.04
CA TYR A 141 10.26 20.66 2.66
C TYR A 141 10.47 19.58 1.59
N ARG A 142 11.41 18.67 1.85
CA ARG A 142 11.82 17.62 0.92
C ARG A 142 10.77 16.53 0.86
N ILE A 143 10.65 15.91 -0.30
CA ILE A 143 9.96 14.63 -0.46
C ILE A 143 10.46 13.66 0.61
N HIS A 144 9.54 13.02 1.31
CA HIS A 144 9.86 11.96 2.25
C HIS A 144 10.24 10.67 1.50
N HIS A 145 11.47 10.18 1.65
CA HIS A 145 11.99 9.01 0.91
C HIS A 145 11.86 7.69 1.69
N GLY A 146 11.19 7.73 2.84
CA GLY A 146 11.00 6.59 3.70
C GLY A 146 9.70 6.69 4.48
N ILE A 147 9.71 6.07 5.65
CA ILE A 147 8.70 6.22 6.69
C ILE A 147 9.39 6.44 8.03
N ASP A 148 8.73 7.15 8.93
CA ASP A 148 9.28 7.51 10.23
C ASP A 148 8.56 6.79 11.36
N PHE A 149 9.32 6.22 12.30
CA PHE A 149 8.83 5.53 13.49
C PHE A 149 9.23 6.28 14.77
N PRO A 150 8.36 7.14 15.34
CA PRO A 150 8.66 7.90 16.55
C PRO A 150 8.84 6.98 17.74
N ASN A 151 9.99 7.08 18.39
CA ASN A 151 10.34 6.26 19.55
C ASN A 151 11.29 7.05 20.45
N VAL A 152 11.40 6.68 21.71
CA VAL A 152 12.36 7.31 22.62
C VAL A 152 13.80 6.96 22.22
N THR A 153 14.74 7.89 22.48
CA THR A 153 16.17 7.65 22.29
C THR A 153 16.62 6.36 22.98
N GLY A 154 17.45 5.57 22.29
CA GLY A 154 17.95 4.28 22.76
C GLY A 154 17.03 3.09 22.46
N THR A 155 15.84 3.31 21.91
CA THR A 155 14.96 2.20 21.47
C THR A 155 15.72 1.28 20.50
N PRO A 156 15.75 -0.04 20.70
CA PRO A 156 16.48 -0.95 19.82
C PRO A 156 16.00 -0.86 18.36
N VAL A 157 16.93 -0.76 17.43
CA VAL A 157 16.71 -0.84 15.97
C VAL A 157 17.24 -2.19 15.48
N LEU A 158 16.40 -2.92 14.76
CA LEU A 158 16.65 -4.28 14.32
C LEU A 158 16.79 -4.33 12.79
N ALA A 159 17.63 -5.25 12.29
CA ALA A 159 17.71 -5.53 10.86
C ALA A 159 16.37 -6.10 10.34
N ALA A 160 15.75 -5.43 9.38
CA ALA A 160 14.47 -5.83 8.81
C ALA A 160 14.53 -7.14 8.01
N ALA A 161 15.70 -7.48 7.48
CA ALA A 161 16.00 -8.77 6.85
C ALA A 161 17.51 -9.04 6.92
N SER A 162 17.91 -10.30 6.72
CA SER A 162 19.31 -10.69 6.66
C SER A 162 20.06 -10.01 5.51
N GLY A 163 21.35 -9.81 5.67
CA GLY A 163 22.19 -9.19 4.65
C GLY A 163 23.58 -8.79 5.16
N THR A 164 24.24 -7.94 4.40
CA THR A 164 25.54 -7.36 4.74
C THR A 164 25.42 -5.86 4.98
N VAL A 165 25.99 -5.37 6.07
CA VAL A 165 26.10 -3.94 6.35
C VAL A 165 27.07 -3.31 5.36
N VAL A 166 26.56 -2.40 4.52
CA VAL A 166 27.33 -1.67 3.50
C VAL A 166 27.64 -0.23 3.91
N HIS A 167 27.10 0.22 5.04
CA HIS A 167 27.46 1.48 5.69
C HIS A 167 27.06 1.45 7.16
N ALA A 168 27.93 1.95 8.05
CA ALA A 168 27.62 2.20 9.45
C ALA A 168 28.38 3.43 9.94
N GLY A 169 27.68 4.53 10.23
CA GLY A 169 28.28 5.78 10.71
C GLY A 169 27.55 7.01 10.19
N PRO A 170 28.16 8.20 10.33
CA PRO A 170 27.65 9.43 9.72
C PRO A 170 27.43 9.23 8.21
N PHE A 171 26.20 9.42 7.74
CA PHE A 171 25.87 9.21 6.33
C PHE A 171 26.14 10.49 5.53
N PRO A 172 26.78 10.40 4.35
CA PRO A 172 26.97 11.56 3.51
C PRO A 172 25.63 12.15 3.11
N SER A 173 25.56 13.48 3.12
CA SER A 173 24.36 14.16 2.69
C SER A 173 24.09 13.90 1.21
N PRO A 174 22.84 13.58 0.82
CA PRO A 174 22.41 13.60 -0.57
C PRO A 174 22.35 15.01 -1.18
N ARG A 175 22.51 16.08 -0.39
CA ARG A 175 22.51 17.49 -0.84
C ARG A 175 23.58 18.32 -0.16
N ASP A 176 24.26 19.18 -0.91
CA ASP A 176 25.42 19.97 -0.46
C ASP A 176 25.26 20.54 0.97
N GLY A 177 26.15 20.08 1.87
CA GLY A 177 26.42 20.73 3.16
C GLY A 177 25.52 20.39 4.37
N VAL A 178 24.50 19.53 4.26
CA VAL A 178 23.56 19.29 5.38
C VAL A 178 23.41 17.81 5.71
N ASN A 179 23.78 17.37 6.91
CA ASN A 179 23.67 15.97 7.31
C ASN A 179 22.21 15.59 7.69
N TYR A 180 21.36 15.26 6.71
CA TYR A 180 19.95 14.89 7.00
C TYR A 180 19.86 13.62 7.83
N TYR A 181 20.45 12.52 7.36
CA TYR A 181 20.26 11.21 7.97
C TYR A 181 20.98 11.03 9.31
N GLY A 182 22.03 11.80 9.59
CA GLY A 182 22.84 11.59 10.81
C GLY A 182 23.59 10.26 10.76
N ASN A 183 23.69 9.61 11.92
CA ASN A 183 24.23 8.25 12.00
C ASN A 183 23.23 7.28 11.38
N THR A 184 23.74 6.45 10.49
CA THR A 184 22.93 5.56 9.66
C THR A 184 23.56 4.19 9.57
N VAL A 185 22.73 3.16 9.51
CA VAL A 185 23.10 1.82 9.03
C VAL A 185 22.46 1.64 7.66
N VAL A 186 23.19 1.07 6.70
CA VAL A 186 22.61 0.56 5.45
C VAL A 186 22.96 -0.90 5.30
N ILE A 187 21.94 -1.73 5.07
CA ILE A 187 22.09 -3.16 4.83
C ILE A 187 21.75 -3.43 3.37
N ARG A 188 22.65 -4.11 2.64
CA ARG A 188 22.32 -4.75 1.37
C ARG A 188 21.85 -6.17 1.66
N HIS A 189 20.67 -6.54 1.16
CA HIS A 189 20.10 -7.84 1.41
C HIS A 189 20.68 -8.92 0.48
N ASP A 190 20.61 -10.17 0.91
CA ASP A 190 21.14 -11.33 0.18
C ASP A 190 20.23 -11.80 -0.97
N TRP A 191 19.18 -11.03 -1.25
CA TRP A 191 18.16 -11.29 -2.27
C TRP A 191 17.96 -10.05 -3.13
N GLN A 192 17.30 -10.26 -4.28
CA GLN A 192 17.10 -9.24 -5.29
C GLN A 192 15.62 -9.11 -5.65
N TRP A 193 15.20 -7.92 -6.03
CA TRP A 193 13.88 -7.63 -6.57
C TRP A 193 14.00 -7.24 -8.03
N GLN A 194 13.29 -7.93 -8.91
CA GLN A 194 13.37 -7.71 -10.37
C GLN A 194 14.81 -7.75 -10.92
N GLY A 195 15.67 -8.59 -10.33
CA GLY A 195 17.09 -8.71 -10.69
C GLY A 195 17.97 -7.55 -10.21
N GLN A 196 17.48 -6.74 -9.28
CA GLN A 196 18.17 -5.60 -8.70
C GLN A 196 18.43 -5.80 -7.20
N ASP A 197 19.58 -5.32 -6.72
CA ASP A 197 19.92 -5.34 -5.29
C ASP A 197 18.90 -4.54 -4.48
N VAL A 198 18.58 -5.00 -3.28
CA VAL A 198 17.69 -4.29 -2.35
C VAL A 198 18.46 -3.90 -1.11
N PHE A 199 18.22 -2.67 -0.65
CA PHE A 199 18.86 -2.09 0.51
C PHE A 199 17.80 -1.57 1.49
N THR A 200 18.09 -1.68 2.77
CA THR A 200 17.38 -0.95 3.82
C THR A 200 18.29 0.06 4.49
N LEU A 201 17.76 1.24 4.77
CA LEU A 201 18.46 2.32 5.45
C LEU A 201 17.76 2.63 6.79
N TYR A 202 18.57 2.80 7.83
CA TYR A 202 18.14 3.06 9.21
C TYR A 202 18.84 4.33 9.71
N ALA A 203 18.14 5.46 9.69
CA ALA A 203 18.72 6.78 9.98
C ALA A 203 18.30 7.36 11.33
N HIS A 204 18.91 8.50 11.66
CA HIS A 204 18.74 9.27 12.90
C HIS A 204 19.12 8.49 14.15
N THR A 205 19.96 7.47 14.01
CA THR A 205 20.37 6.60 15.12
C THR A 205 21.30 7.31 16.11
N LEU A 206 21.38 6.84 17.34
CA LEU A 206 22.31 7.33 18.35
C LEU A 206 23.57 6.44 18.38
N GLU A 207 23.38 5.20 18.82
CA GLU A 207 24.43 4.19 18.96
C GLU A 207 24.34 3.21 17.79
N LEU A 208 25.50 2.78 17.29
CA LEU A 208 25.61 1.74 16.26
C LEU A 208 26.24 0.50 16.90
N PHE A 209 25.59 -0.65 16.71
CA PHE A 209 26.04 -1.94 17.26
C PHE A 209 26.66 -2.85 16.20
N VAL A 210 26.81 -2.33 14.98
CA VAL A 210 27.42 -2.99 13.83
C VAL A 210 28.36 -2.03 13.10
N GLN A 211 29.23 -2.59 12.26
CA GLN A 211 30.14 -1.87 11.39
C GLN A 211 30.01 -2.34 9.93
N GLU A 212 30.53 -1.56 9.00
CA GLU A 212 30.58 -1.94 7.59
C GLU A 212 31.32 -3.28 7.40
N GLY A 213 30.74 -4.17 6.60
CA GLY A 213 31.23 -5.53 6.36
C GLY A 213 30.61 -6.60 7.26
N ASP A 214 29.88 -6.23 8.32
CA ASP A 214 29.20 -7.19 9.17
C ASP A 214 28.07 -7.89 8.41
N VAL A 215 27.96 -9.21 8.58
CA VAL A 215 26.79 -9.99 8.16
C VAL A 215 25.79 -10.01 9.30
N VAL A 216 24.55 -9.64 9.02
CA VAL A 216 23.48 -9.53 10.01
C VAL A 216 22.32 -10.44 9.65
N GLN A 217 21.64 -10.97 10.68
CA GLN A 217 20.41 -11.73 10.51
C GLN A 217 19.19 -10.85 10.73
N GLN A 218 18.05 -11.21 10.12
CA GLN A 218 16.76 -10.59 10.44
C GLN A 218 16.53 -10.55 11.96
N GLY A 219 16.11 -9.40 12.48
CA GLY A 219 15.86 -9.19 13.90
C GLY A 219 17.12 -8.92 14.75
N GLN A 220 18.32 -8.97 14.17
CA GLN A 220 19.55 -8.63 14.89
C GLN A 220 19.57 -7.14 15.28
N LEU A 221 20.00 -6.86 16.51
CA LEU A 221 20.22 -5.49 16.99
C LEU A 221 21.36 -4.83 16.20
N ILE A 222 21.05 -3.70 15.53
CA ILE A 222 22.01 -2.98 14.69
C ILE A 222 22.28 -1.55 15.16
N ALA A 223 21.31 -0.91 15.81
CA ALA A 223 21.46 0.45 16.32
C ALA A 223 20.48 0.75 17.45
N GLY A 224 20.61 1.93 18.06
CA GLY A 224 19.58 2.53 18.90
C GLY A 224 18.98 3.76 18.25
N VAL A 225 17.67 3.98 18.38
CA VAL A 225 16.98 5.21 17.95
C VAL A 225 17.67 6.42 18.56
N GLY A 226 17.80 7.50 17.80
CA GLY A 226 18.44 8.72 18.27
C GLY A 226 17.79 9.97 17.71
N SER A 227 18.56 11.05 17.68
CA SER A 227 18.19 12.32 17.05
C SER A 227 19.39 12.93 16.33
N SER A 228 20.21 12.09 15.71
CA SER A 228 21.35 12.55 14.93
C SER A 228 20.89 13.05 13.55
N GLY A 229 21.63 13.99 12.99
CA GLY A 229 21.26 14.64 11.72
C GLY A 229 20.24 15.76 11.91
N GLU A 230 19.38 15.96 10.92
CA GLU A 230 18.41 17.06 10.92
C GLU A 230 17.01 16.56 11.22
N VAL A 231 16.66 16.54 12.51
CA VAL A 231 15.38 16.02 13.01
C VAL A 231 14.77 16.92 14.07
N SER A 232 13.44 16.89 14.19
CA SER A 232 12.69 17.62 15.23
C SER A 232 12.64 16.87 16.57
N GLY A 233 12.89 15.57 16.58
CA GLY A 233 12.88 14.73 17.77
C GLY A 233 13.23 13.27 17.49
N PRO A 234 13.33 12.44 18.54
CA PRO A 234 13.74 11.04 18.39
C PRO A 234 12.76 10.19 17.57
N HIS A 235 13.28 9.57 16.51
CA HIS A 235 12.57 8.62 15.65
C HIS A 235 13.57 7.79 14.84
N LEU A 236 13.11 6.66 14.29
CA LEU A 236 13.82 5.94 13.24
C LEU A 236 13.25 6.38 11.89
N HIS A 237 14.10 6.87 11.00
CA HIS A 237 13.77 7.01 9.58
C HIS A 237 14.20 5.75 8.83
N PHE A 238 13.26 5.14 8.11
CA PHE A 238 13.45 3.86 7.43
C PHE A 238 13.17 3.98 5.94
N GLU A 239 14.12 3.56 5.11
CA GLU A 239 13.95 3.51 3.66
C GLU A 239 14.17 2.10 3.12
N VAL A 240 13.52 1.83 1.99
CA VAL A 240 13.83 0.70 1.12
C VAL A 240 14.31 1.26 -0.21
N ARG A 241 15.46 0.79 -0.71
CA ARG A 241 16.03 1.21 -1.99
C ARG A 241 16.25 0.01 -2.89
N VAL A 242 15.94 0.16 -4.18
CA VAL A 242 16.08 -0.89 -5.18
C VAL A 242 17.07 -0.45 -6.27
N GLY A 243 17.99 -1.34 -6.64
CA GLY A 243 19.00 -1.11 -7.68
C GLY A 243 20.31 -0.56 -7.11
N GLU A 244 20.29 0.67 -6.62
CA GLU A 244 21.49 1.32 -6.08
C GLU A 244 21.21 1.88 -4.68
N ASN A 245 22.24 1.91 -3.83
CA ASN A 245 22.18 2.59 -2.54
C ASN A 245 22.25 4.12 -2.70
N ASN A 246 21.19 4.71 -3.25
CA ASN A 246 21.09 6.12 -3.58
C ASN A 246 19.74 6.68 -3.08
N TYR A 247 19.78 7.92 -2.59
CA TYR A 247 18.62 8.72 -2.21
C TYR A 247 17.46 8.64 -3.22
N ASN A 248 17.75 8.79 -4.51
CA ASN A 248 16.72 8.79 -5.55
C ASN A 248 16.22 7.39 -5.92
N GLN A 249 16.68 6.32 -5.26
CA GLN A 249 16.27 4.94 -5.56
C GLN A 249 15.31 4.36 -4.51
N ALA A 250 14.81 5.20 -3.59
CA ALA A 250 13.84 4.77 -2.61
C ALA A 250 12.53 4.30 -3.24
N ARG A 251 11.88 3.32 -2.60
CA ARG A 251 10.50 2.86 -2.85
C ARG A 251 9.72 3.00 -1.55
N ASN A 252 8.40 2.98 -1.65
CA ASN A 252 7.55 3.08 -0.47
C ASN A 252 7.73 1.85 0.45
N PRO A 253 8.28 2.02 1.67
CA PRO A 253 8.48 0.89 2.59
C PRO A 253 7.20 0.16 3.00
N ALA A 254 6.03 0.81 2.90
CA ALA A 254 4.73 0.20 3.22
C ALA A 254 4.34 -0.96 2.27
N LEU A 255 4.98 -1.06 1.10
CA LEU A 255 4.81 -2.21 0.18
C LEU A 255 5.77 -3.37 0.48
N TRP A 256 6.74 -3.16 1.38
CA TRP A 256 7.79 -4.14 1.71
C TRP A 256 7.66 -4.69 3.13
N LEU A 257 7.09 -3.91 4.04
CA LEU A 257 6.81 -4.33 5.41
C LEU A 257 5.50 -5.10 5.46
N ALA A 258 5.51 -6.28 6.08
CA ALA A 258 4.26 -7.00 6.32
C ALA A 258 3.29 -6.17 7.18
N PRO A 259 2.00 -6.13 6.81
CA PRO A 259 1.00 -5.45 7.61
C PRO A 259 0.77 -6.19 8.94
N PHE A 260 0.03 -5.54 9.85
CA PHE A 260 -0.41 -6.19 11.08
C PHE A 260 -1.45 -7.29 10.82
N GLU A 261 -1.53 -8.31 11.70
CA GLU A 261 -2.54 -9.36 11.61
C GLU A 261 -3.95 -8.76 11.57
N GLY A 262 -4.78 -9.19 10.61
CA GLY A 262 -6.10 -8.63 10.30
C GLY A 262 -6.08 -7.31 9.52
N TRP A 263 -4.90 -6.82 9.12
CA TRP A 263 -4.71 -5.55 8.40
C TRP A 263 -4.10 -5.82 7.03
N GLY A 264 -4.23 -4.87 6.12
CA GLY A 264 -3.66 -4.91 4.77
C GLY A 264 -3.13 -3.56 4.33
N THR A 265 -2.90 -3.45 3.02
CA THR A 265 -2.43 -2.23 2.38
C THR A 265 -3.36 -1.87 1.23
N LEU A 266 -3.67 -0.58 1.08
CA LEU A 266 -4.31 -0.05 -0.11
C LEU A 266 -3.29 0.74 -0.92
N ALA A 267 -3.02 0.32 -2.14
CA ALA A 267 -2.18 1.05 -3.09
C ALA A 267 -3.00 1.41 -4.34
N GLY A 268 -2.50 2.34 -5.14
CA GLY A 268 -3.17 2.61 -6.41
C GLY A 268 -2.56 3.68 -7.27
N ARG A 269 -3.24 3.93 -8.39
CA ARG A 269 -2.88 4.92 -9.40
C ARG A 269 -4.03 5.88 -9.60
N PHE A 270 -3.80 7.15 -9.34
CA PHE A 270 -4.69 8.21 -9.78
C PHE A 270 -4.15 8.86 -11.04
N VAL A 271 -4.87 8.73 -12.15
CA VAL A 271 -4.41 9.11 -13.49
C VAL A 271 -5.40 10.02 -14.22
N ASP A 272 -4.89 10.82 -15.14
CA ASP A 272 -5.74 11.59 -16.04
C ASP A 272 -6.35 10.70 -17.16
N LYS A 273 -7.12 11.31 -18.06
CA LYS A 273 -7.69 10.64 -19.23
C LYS A 273 -6.67 10.08 -20.22
N ASN A 274 -5.42 10.54 -20.15
CA ASN A 274 -4.31 10.09 -20.98
C ASN A 274 -3.43 9.07 -20.23
N SER A 275 -3.90 8.55 -19.08
CA SER A 275 -3.14 7.63 -18.20
C SER A 275 -1.87 8.24 -17.60
N GLN A 276 -1.77 9.58 -17.53
CA GLN A 276 -0.68 10.27 -16.84
C GLN A 276 -0.99 10.37 -15.35
N MET A 277 0.00 10.12 -14.48
CA MET A 277 -0.17 10.22 -13.03
C MET A 277 -0.51 11.66 -12.63
N ILE A 278 -1.59 11.80 -11.85
CA ILE A 278 -1.93 13.08 -11.21
C ILE A 278 -1.19 13.14 -9.89
N SER A 279 -0.42 14.20 -9.69
CA SER A 279 0.39 14.43 -8.49
C SER A 279 -0.29 15.36 -7.50
N SER A 280 0.08 15.25 -6.23
CA SER A 280 -0.36 16.13 -5.14
C SER A 280 -1.88 16.24 -4.95
N ALA A 281 -2.71 15.35 -5.52
CA ALA A 281 -4.14 15.24 -5.23
C ALA A 281 -4.36 14.77 -3.78
N SER A 282 -5.39 15.28 -3.11
CA SER A 282 -5.69 14.94 -1.72
C SER A 282 -6.53 13.68 -1.64
N LEU A 283 -6.10 12.71 -0.83
CA LEU A 283 -6.76 11.42 -0.63
C LEU A 283 -7.30 11.33 0.78
N THR A 284 -8.55 10.92 0.93
CA THR A 284 -9.17 10.62 2.24
C THR A 284 -9.80 9.24 2.19
N LEU A 285 -9.29 8.33 3.02
CA LEU A 285 -9.81 6.98 3.17
C LEU A 285 -10.69 6.93 4.42
N THR A 286 -11.99 6.70 4.23
CA THR A 286 -13.01 6.71 5.29
C THR A 286 -13.60 5.30 5.42
N PRO A 287 -13.63 4.68 6.59
CA PRO A 287 -14.30 3.38 6.75
C PRO A 287 -15.80 3.52 6.48
N VAL A 288 -16.40 2.51 5.83
CA VAL A 288 -17.85 2.47 5.54
C VAL A 288 -18.63 2.10 6.80
N ASP A 289 -18.11 1.16 7.59
CA ASP A 289 -18.67 0.75 8.88
C ASP A 289 -17.79 1.32 10.01
N VAL A 290 -18.38 2.07 10.93
CA VAL A 290 -17.64 2.92 11.88
C VAL A 290 -16.97 2.14 13.02
N ASN A 291 -15.64 2.31 13.12
CA ASN A 291 -14.82 2.44 14.34
C ASN A 291 -13.31 2.64 14.03
N THR A 292 -12.95 2.96 12.77
CA THR A 292 -11.56 3.13 12.33
C THR A 292 -11.26 4.60 12.04
N ALA A 293 -10.02 5.03 12.25
CA ALA A 293 -9.59 6.40 11.97
C ALA A 293 -9.68 6.73 10.47
N VAL A 294 -10.12 7.97 10.17
CA VAL A 294 -10.03 8.53 8.82
C VAL A 294 -8.57 8.78 8.49
N ARG A 295 -8.13 8.23 7.36
CA ARG A 295 -6.74 8.36 6.91
C ARG A 295 -6.63 9.36 5.79
N LYS A 296 -5.57 10.17 5.80
CA LYS A 296 -5.36 11.20 4.78
C LYS A 296 -3.96 11.12 4.21
N GLN A 297 -3.88 11.20 2.89
CA GLN A 297 -2.63 11.20 2.17
C GLN A 297 -2.71 12.12 0.94
N ARG A 298 -1.62 12.18 0.19
CA ARG A 298 -1.59 12.79 -1.13
C ARG A 298 -1.01 11.82 -2.13
N THR A 299 -1.45 11.93 -3.38
CA THR A 299 -0.75 11.28 -4.47
C THR A 299 0.66 11.86 -4.60
N TYR A 300 1.62 11.03 -4.97
CA TYR A 300 3.03 11.37 -5.02
C TYR A 300 3.35 12.59 -5.88
N TYR A 301 4.38 13.32 -5.48
CA TYR A 301 5.02 14.31 -6.33
C TYR A 301 5.71 13.61 -7.53
N PRO A 302 5.82 14.22 -8.74
CA PRO A 302 6.29 13.51 -9.93
C PRO A 302 7.72 12.93 -9.87
N THR A 303 8.55 13.40 -8.95
CA THR A 303 9.93 12.88 -8.78
C THR A 303 10.02 11.71 -7.80
N VAL A 304 8.93 11.39 -7.10
CA VAL A 304 8.83 10.20 -6.24
C VAL A 304 8.80 8.97 -7.14
N ARG A 305 9.51 7.91 -6.74
CA ARG A 305 9.51 6.66 -7.48
C ARG A 305 8.43 5.73 -6.98
N SER A 306 7.67 5.20 -7.91
CA SER A 306 6.77 4.08 -7.69
C SER A 306 7.52 2.75 -7.65
N ASP A 307 6.89 1.73 -7.08
CA ASP A 307 7.26 0.33 -7.27
C ASP A 307 7.25 -0.10 -8.75
N GLU A 308 8.11 -1.04 -9.11
CA GLU A 308 8.28 -1.53 -10.48
C GLU A 308 7.04 -2.24 -11.02
N VAL A 309 6.31 -2.92 -10.14
CA VAL A 309 5.15 -3.76 -10.43
C VAL A 309 3.88 -2.95 -10.25
N TRP A 310 3.66 -2.44 -9.03
CA TRP A 310 2.46 -1.70 -8.70
C TRP A 310 2.40 -0.34 -9.38
N ARG A 311 3.54 0.29 -9.68
CA ARG A 311 3.64 1.63 -10.30
C ARG A 311 2.62 2.62 -9.72
N GLU A 312 2.47 2.56 -8.41
CA GLU A 312 1.53 3.32 -7.61
C GLU A 312 1.94 4.78 -7.52
N ASN A 313 0.96 5.65 -7.32
CA ASN A 313 1.21 7.03 -6.89
C ASN A 313 0.56 7.35 -5.55
N PHE A 314 0.04 6.35 -4.82
CA PHE A 314 -0.36 6.47 -3.42
C PHE A 314 -0.38 5.10 -2.74
N VAL A 315 -0.17 5.08 -1.41
CA VAL A 315 -0.24 3.86 -0.59
C VAL A 315 -0.67 4.20 0.84
N PHE A 316 -1.81 3.67 1.27
CA PHE A 316 -2.18 3.55 2.66
C PHE A 316 -1.69 2.19 3.20
N GLY A 317 -0.57 2.20 3.90
CA GLY A 317 -0.07 1.03 4.62
C GLY A 317 -0.78 0.83 5.96
N ASP A 318 -0.70 -0.39 6.49
CA ASP A 318 -1.24 -0.75 7.80
C ASP A 318 -2.67 -0.24 7.99
N VAL A 319 -3.60 -0.65 7.13
CA VAL A 319 -5.01 -0.33 7.27
C VAL A 319 -5.77 -1.58 7.74
N PRO A 320 -6.61 -1.50 8.78
CA PRO A 320 -7.48 -2.62 9.14
C PRO A 320 -8.25 -3.11 7.90
N ALA A 321 -8.38 -4.43 7.74
CA ALA A 321 -9.14 -4.94 6.62
C ALA A 321 -10.63 -4.60 6.77
N GLY A 322 -11.32 -4.45 5.64
CA GLY A 322 -12.72 -4.02 5.64
C GLY A 322 -13.08 -3.14 4.45
N GLN A 323 -14.28 -2.56 4.52
CA GLN A 323 -14.83 -1.70 3.48
C GLN A 323 -14.54 -0.23 3.78
N TYR A 324 -14.04 0.47 2.77
CA TYR A 324 -13.68 1.87 2.85
C TYR A 324 -14.22 2.64 1.65
N ARG A 325 -14.41 3.94 1.84
CA ARG A 325 -14.63 4.93 0.79
C ARG A 325 -13.35 5.74 0.64
N LEU A 326 -12.71 5.62 -0.52
CA LEU A 326 -11.62 6.48 -0.96
C LEU A 326 -12.22 7.71 -1.64
N THR A 327 -11.97 8.88 -1.07
CA THR A 327 -12.31 10.19 -1.67
C THR A 327 -11.03 10.84 -2.18
N ILE A 328 -11.05 11.32 -3.42
CA ILE A 328 -9.92 11.98 -4.08
C ILE A 328 -10.36 13.38 -4.50
N ASP A 329 -9.74 14.41 -3.93
CA ASP A 329 -9.81 15.77 -4.43
C ASP A 329 -8.63 16.00 -5.37
N ALA A 330 -8.92 16.24 -6.66
CA ALA A 330 -7.87 16.47 -7.66
C ALA A 330 -7.11 17.80 -7.44
N ASN A 331 -7.52 18.61 -6.46
CA ASN A 331 -6.97 19.92 -6.14
C ASN A 331 -7.03 20.92 -7.31
N ASP A 332 -7.97 20.71 -8.23
CA ASP A 332 -8.32 21.65 -9.30
C ASP A 332 -9.51 22.56 -8.94
N GLY A 333 -10.06 22.39 -7.73
CA GLY A 333 -11.19 23.16 -7.20
C GLY A 333 -12.54 22.78 -7.80
N VAL A 334 -12.60 21.73 -8.62
CA VAL A 334 -13.80 21.34 -9.37
C VAL A 334 -14.15 19.87 -9.16
N HIS A 335 -13.16 18.97 -9.14
CA HIS A 335 -13.41 17.53 -9.20
C HIS A 335 -13.06 16.81 -7.90
N ILE A 336 -14.08 16.15 -7.34
CA ILE A 336 -13.95 15.19 -6.25
C ILE A 336 -14.43 13.83 -6.76
N TYR A 337 -13.59 12.81 -6.63
CA TYR A 337 -13.88 11.43 -7.01
C TYR A 337 -14.12 10.59 -5.76
N GLN A 338 -14.99 9.60 -5.85
CA GLN A 338 -15.24 8.64 -4.78
C GLN A 338 -15.24 7.21 -5.31
N ARG A 339 -14.66 6.31 -4.53
CA ARG A 339 -14.57 4.89 -4.84
C ARG A 339 -14.76 4.08 -3.56
N GLU A 340 -15.65 3.10 -3.58
CA GLU A 340 -15.68 2.07 -2.55
C GLU A 340 -14.58 1.05 -2.84
N VAL A 341 -13.80 0.73 -1.81
CA VAL A 341 -12.64 -0.15 -1.89
C VAL A 341 -12.69 -1.15 -0.74
N THR A 342 -12.32 -2.38 -1.03
CA THR A 342 -12.16 -3.42 -0.02
C THR A 342 -10.68 -3.60 0.26
N ILE A 343 -10.30 -3.52 1.54
CA ILE A 343 -8.94 -3.84 1.99
C ILE A 343 -8.96 -5.23 2.58
N PHE A 344 -8.12 -6.10 2.03
CA PHE A 344 -8.00 -7.49 2.46
C PHE A 344 -6.82 -7.67 3.43
N PRO A 345 -6.96 -8.55 4.43
CA PRO A 345 -5.90 -8.76 5.40
C PRO A 345 -4.70 -9.49 4.76
N GLY A 346 -3.49 -9.08 5.12
CA GLY A 346 -2.23 -9.71 4.69
C GLY A 346 -1.83 -9.49 3.22
N GLN A 347 -2.54 -8.63 2.48
CA GLN A 347 -2.25 -8.39 1.06
C GLN A 347 -2.42 -6.93 0.64
N THR A 348 -1.82 -6.57 -0.49
CA THR A 348 -2.07 -5.28 -1.15
C THR A 348 -3.37 -5.34 -1.95
N SER A 349 -4.29 -4.45 -1.62
CA SER A 349 -5.48 -4.14 -2.43
C SER A 349 -5.14 -2.98 -3.35
N PHE A 350 -5.49 -3.08 -4.64
CA PHE A 350 -5.02 -2.13 -5.65
C PHE A 350 -6.13 -1.52 -6.49
N GLU A 351 -6.12 -0.20 -6.63
CA GLU A 351 -7.11 0.56 -7.41
C GLU A 351 -6.47 1.44 -8.49
N ILE A 352 -7.07 1.49 -9.67
CA ILE A 352 -6.74 2.48 -10.71
C ILE A 352 -7.95 3.39 -10.87
N ILE A 353 -7.75 4.68 -10.58
CA ILE A 353 -8.79 5.71 -10.63
C ILE A 353 -8.39 6.71 -11.70
N SER A 354 -9.24 6.91 -12.70
CA SER A 354 -8.99 7.80 -13.83
C SER A 354 -9.92 9.01 -13.82
N THR A 355 -9.49 10.14 -14.37
CA THR A 355 -10.40 11.28 -14.65
C THR A 355 -11.24 11.07 -15.91
N ASN A 356 -11.09 9.97 -16.65
CA ASN A 356 -11.86 9.67 -17.86
C ASN A 356 -13.29 9.15 -17.61
N PHE A 357 -13.82 9.31 -16.41
CA PHE A 357 -15.22 8.98 -16.12
C PHE A 357 -16.07 10.25 -16.26
N GLU A 358 -16.97 10.27 -17.25
CA GLU A 358 -18.11 11.19 -17.19
C GLU A 358 -19.04 10.71 -16.09
N PHE A 359 -19.18 11.49 -15.02
CA PHE A 359 -20.34 11.35 -14.15
C PHE A 359 -21.57 11.81 -14.96
N VAL A 360 -22.33 10.85 -15.47
CA VAL A 360 -23.68 11.11 -15.98
C VAL A 360 -24.62 10.99 -14.77
N PRO A 361 -25.07 12.09 -14.16
CA PRO A 361 -26.08 11.99 -13.12
C PRO A 361 -27.31 11.33 -13.72
N THR A 362 -27.83 10.28 -13.08
CA THR A 362 -29.18 9.80 -13.38
C THR A 362 -30.13 10.99 -13.14
N PRO A 363 -30.86 11.49 -14.16
CA PRO A 363 -31.77 12.60 -13.95
C PRO A 363 -32.78 12.20 -12.88
N THR A 364 -32.98 13.09 -11.91
CA THR A 364 -34.01 12.92 -10.87
C THR A 364 -35.34 12.56 -11.56
N PRO A 365 -35.95 11.40 -11.25
CA PRO A 365 -37.25 11.06 -11.80
C PRO A 365 -38.22 12.20 -11.47
N VAL A 366 -38.79 12.82 -12.51
CA VAL A 366 -39.89 13.75 -12.32
C VAL A 366 -41.02 12.92 -11.70
N PRO A 367 -41.57 13.31 -10.53
CA PRO A 367 -42.70 12.60 -9.95
C PRO A 367 -43.81 12.49 -11.00
N ILE A 368 -44.27 11.26 -11.28
CA ILE A 368 -45.46 11.08 -12.08
C ILE A 368 -46.59 11.66 -11.23
N GLU A 369 -47.20 12.76 -11.70
CA GLU A 369 -48.36 13.33 -11.03
C GLU A 369 -49.40 12.22 -10.87
N THR A 370 -49.73 11.89 -9.62
CA THR A 370 -50.82 10.97 -9.32
C THR A 370 -52.08 11.58 -9.94
N PRO A 371 -52.80 10.86 -10.82
CA PRO A 371 -54.05 11.36 -11.36
C PRO A 371 -54.96 11.70 -10.18
N VAL A 372 -55.40 12.95 -10.12
CA VAL A 372 -56.42 13.37 -9.17
C VAL A 372 -57.67 12.56 -9.49
N GLU A 373 -58.06 11.64 -8.62
CA GLU A 373 -59.39 11.04 -8.69
C GLU A 373 -60.41 12.16 -8.54
N THR A 374 -61.09 12.47 -9.64
CA THR A 374 -62.31 13.28 -9.60
C THR A 374 -63.34 12.53 -8.77
N PRO A 375 -63.92 13.14 -7.72
CA PRO A 375 -65.01 12.50 -7.00
C PRO A 375 -66.18 12.26 -7.97
N GLU A 376 -66.66 11.03 -8.05
CA GLU A 376 -67.91 10.73 -8.74
C GLU A 376 -69.08 11.42 -8.01
N SER A 377 -69.76 12.28 -8.77
CA SER A 377 -71.04 13.01 -8.60
C SER A 377 -71.67 13.14 -7.22
#